data_AF-K1RSH7-F1
#
_entry.id   AF-K1RSH7-F1
#
_cell.length_a   1.000
_cell.length_b   1.000
_cell.length_c   1.000
_cell.angle_alpha   90.00
_cell.angle_beta   90.00
_cell.angle_gamma   90.00
#
_symmetry.space_group_name_H-M   'P 1'
#
loop_
_entity.id
_entity.type
_entity.pdbx_description
1 polymer ?
#
loop_
_entity_poly.entity_id
_entity_poly.type
_entity_poly.pdbx_seq_one_letter_code
_entity_poly.pdbx_strand_id
1 'polypeptide(L)'
;KHIIELCDFISGIQAEIGKEKFTYESHDVDHDLYDAIKNMAFEKLQYALDTDDKNVRDERIGEITDEIIPALEEQFPDINEQIGRNSLTK
;
A
#
# COMPACT_ATOMS: atom_id res chain seq x y z
N LYS A 1 7.79 24.37 -26.48
CA LYS A 1 6.94 25.59 -26.49
C LYS A 1 5.45 25.24 -26.54
N HIS A 2 5.02 24.41 -27.50
CA HIS A 2 3.60 24.05 -27.65
C HIS A 2 2.94 23.32 -26.48
N ILE A 3 3.68 22.52 -25.69
CA ILE A 3 3.12 21.87 -24.48
C ILE A 3 2.69 22.91 -23.45
N ILE A 4 3.46 23.99 -23.29
CA ILE A 4 3.16 25.06 -22.34
C ILE A 4 1.89 25.79 -22.77
N GLU A 5 1.78 26.13 -24.06
CA GLU A 5 0.59 26.79 -24.63
C GLU A 5 -0.69 25.94 -24.44
N LEU A 6 -0.59 24.61 -24.54
CA LEU A 6 -1.69 23.70 -24.27
C LEU A 6 -2.05 23.64 -22.78
N CYS A 7 -1.05 23.64 -21.88
CA CYS A 7 -1.30 23.72 -20.43
C CYS A 7 -2.03 25.01 -20.06
N ASP A 8 -1.59 26.15 -20.60
CA ASP A 8 -2.21 27.46 -20.34
C ASP A 8 -3.68 27.50 -20.82
N PHE A 9 -3.96 26.91 -21.98
CA PHE A 9 -5.32 26.77 -22.51
C PHE A 9 -6.21 25.91 -21.60
N ILE A 10 -5.71 24.76 -21.12
CA ILE A 10 -6.45 23.86 -20.23
C ILE A 10 -6.69 24.53 -18.86
N SER A 11 -5.72 25.26 -18.34
CA SER A 11 -5.87 26.03 -17.09
C SER A 11 -6.91 27.14 -17.22
N GLY A 12 -7.01 27.79 -18.38
CA GLY A 12 -8.09 28.74 -18.67
C GLY A 12 -9.48 28.10 -18.60
N ILE A 13 -9.66 26.95 -19.25
CA ILE A 13 -10.93 26.18 -19.21
C ILE A 13 -11.26 25.75 -17.77
N GLN A 14 -10.26 25.31 -16.99
CA GLN A 14 -10.43 24.96 -15.58
C GLN A 14 -10.90 26.16 -14.74
N ALA A 15 -10.41 27.36 -15.01
CA ALA A 15 -10.81 28.55 -14.27
C ALA A 15 -12.24 29.00 -14.59
N GLU A 16 -12.70 28.81 -15.83
CA GLU A 16 -14.03 29.25 -16.27
C GLU A 16 -15.15 28.26 -15.89
N ILE A 17 -14.93 26.96 -16.11
CA ILE A 17 -15.97 25.93 -15.96
C ILE A 17 -15.48 24.67 -15.22
N GLY A 18 -14.30 24.74 -14.60
CA GLY A 18 -13.74 23.62 -13.86
C GLY A 18 -14.57 23.29 -12.62
N LYS A 19 -14.69 22.00 -12.33
CA LYS A 19 -15.26 21.52 -11.07
C LYS A 19 -14.28 21.81 -9.93
N GLU A 20 -14.82 21.96 -8.72
CA GLU A 20 -14.00 22.02 -7.51
C GLU A 20 -13.09 20.80 -7.44
N LYS A 21 -11.84 21.00 -6.99
CA LYS A 21 -10.92 19.90 -6.75
C LYS A 21 -11.54 19.02 -5.67
N PHE A 22 -11.69 17.73 -5.96
CA PHE A 22 -12.08 16.79 -4.92
C PHE A 22 -10.96 16.74 -3.86
N THR A 23 -11.36 16.64 -2.60
CA THR A 23 -10.42 16.39 -1.51
C THR A 23 -10.00 14.92 -1.57
N TYR A 24 -8.71 14.68 -1.76
CA TYR A 24 -8.12 13.34 -1.66
C TYR A 24 -7.55 13.17 -0.26
N GLU A 25 -8.05 12.19 0.48
CA GLU A 25 -7.44 11.74 1.74
C GLU A 25 -6.30 10.76 1.39
N SER A 26 -5.06 11.16 1.70
CA SER A 26 -3.91 10.26 1.54
C SER A 26 -4.04 9.10 2.50
N HIS A 27 -4.03 7.87 1.98
CA HIS A 27 -3.88 6.68 2.80
C HIS A 27 -2.39 6.37 2.86
N ASP A 28 -1.68 7.08 3.73
CA ASP A 28 -0.28 6.80 4.00
C ASP A 28 -0.20 5.57 4.90
N VAL A 29 0.65 4.60 4.50
CA VAL A 29 0.98 3.47 5.37
C VAL A 29 1.79 4.01 6.54
N ASP A 30 1.43 3.57 7.75
CA ASP A 30 2.17 3.94 8.95
C ASP A 30 3.63 3.46 8.83
N HIS A 31 4.55 4.42 8.81
CA HIS A 31 5.97 4.15 8.65
C HIS A 31 6.56 3.37 9.84
N ASP A 32 6.02 3.57 11.05
CA ASP A 32 6.46 2.84 12.24
C ASP A 32 6.02 1.37 12.15
N LEU A 33 4.81 1.12 11.61
CA LEU A 33 4.36 -0.24 11.31
C LEU A 33 5.26 -0.91 10.26
N TYR A 34 5.61 -0.20 9.19
CA TYR A 34 6.52 -0.73 8.16
C TYR A 34 7.87 -1.13 8.76
N ASP A 35 8.48 -0.26 9.58
CA ASP A 35 9.77 -0.53 10.20
C ASP A 35 9.69 -1.67 11.22
N ALA A 36 8.60 -1.78 11.98
CA ALA A 36 8.37 -2.89 12.90
C ALA A 36 8.29 -4.25 12.16
N ILE A 37 7.52 -4.32 11.07
CA ILE A 37 7.41 -5.52 10.22
C ILE A 37 8.77 -5.87 9.62
N LYS A 38 9.48 -4.87 9.10
CA LYS A 38 10.80 -5.06 8.50
C LYS A 38 11.80 -5.63 9.51
N ASN A 39 11.86 -5.07 10.71
CA ASN A 39 12.77 -5.55 11.75
C ASN A 39 12.43 -6.98 12.21
N MET A 40 11.16 -7.37 12.16
CA MET A 40 10.71 -8.68 12.62
C MET A 40 10.81 -9.79 11.57
N ALA A 41 10.50 -9.48 10.30
CA ALA A 41 10.20 -10.50 9.29
C ALA A 41 10.89 -10.31 7.93
N PHE A 42 11.82 -9.36 7.79
CA PHE A 42 12.45 -9.06 6.48
C PHE A 42 13.10 -10.28 5.80
N GLU A 43 13.89 -11.08 6.54
CA GLU A 43 14.54 -12.28 5.99
C GLU A 43 13.52 -13.37 5.62
N LYS A 44 12.48 -13.56 6.44
CA LYS A 44 11.39 -14.51 6.16
C LYS A 44 10.63 -14.10 4.89
N LEU A 45 10.35 -12.80 4.74
CA LEU A 45 9.69 -12.26 3.55
C LEU A 45 10.55 -12.45 2.30
N GLN A 46 11.87 -12.21 2.39
CA GLN A 46 12.78 -12.47 1.26
C GLN A 46 12.75 -13.94 0.84
N TYR A 47 12.81 -14.87 1.80
CA TYR A 47 12.71 -16.30 1.51
C TYR A 47 11.34 -16.71 0.94
N ALA A 48 10.25 -16.11 1.43
CA ALA A 48 8.91 -16.36 0.90
C ALA A 48 8.77 -15.92 -0.56
N LEU A 49 9.43 -14.83 -0.93
CA LEU A 49 9.46 -14.30 -2.31
C LEU A 49 10.43 -15.03 -3.23
N ASP A 50 11.42 -15.75 -2.70
CA ASP A 50 12.42 -16.53 -3.45
C ASP A 50 11.85 -17.88 -3.93
N THR A 51 10.79 -17.81 -4.72
CA THR A 51 10.17 -18.97 -5.39
C THR A 51 9.40 -18.53 -6.63
N ASP A 52 9.52 -19.30 -7.72
CA ASP A 52 8.78 -19.06 -8.95
C ASP A 52 7.31 -19.54 -8.87
N ASP A 53 6.99 -20.41 -7.91
CA ASP A 53 5.63 -20.92 -7.72
C ASP A 53 4.78 -19.93 -6.88
N LYS A 54 3.75 -19.36 -7.52
CA LYS A 54 2.79 -18.46 -6.88
C LYS A 54 2.11 -19.08 -5.65
N ASN A 55 1.75 -20.37 -5.69
CA ASN A 55 1.03 -20.99 -4.58
C ASN A 55 1.93 -21.13 -3.36
N VAL A 56 3.19 -21.51 -3.57
CA VAL A 56 4.20 -21.63 -2.52
C VAL A 56 4.51 -20.25 -1.93
N ARG A 57 4.62 -19.21 -2.76
CA ARG A 57 4.79 -17.82 -2.28
C ARG A 57 3.60 -17.38 -1.43
N ASP A 58 2.38 -17.55 -1.94
CA ASP A 58 1.16 -17.09 -1.27
C ASP A 58 0.95 -17.80 0.08
N GLU A 59 1.24 -19.11 0.16
CA GLU A 59 1.21 -19.88 1.40
C GLU A 59 2.21 -19.33 2.44
N ARG A 60 3.48 -19.16 2.06
CA ARG A 60 4.53 -18.64 2.96
C ARG A 60 4.24 -17.20 3.41
N ILE A 61 3.75 -16.34 2.53
CA ILE A 61 3.34 -14.97 2.89
C ILE A 61 2.15 -15.00 3.84
N GLY A 62 1.21 -15.93 3.67
CA GLY A 62 0.10 -16.16 4.59
C GLY A 62 0.59 -16.49 6.01
N GLU A 63 1.48 -17.49 6.13
CA GLU A 63 2.08 -17.87 7.42
C GLU A 63 2.78 -16.70 8.11
N ILE A 64 3.56 -15.92 7.36
CA ILE A 64 4.26 -14.74 7.88
C ILE A 64 3.27 -13.66 8.33
N THR A 65 2.18 -13.46 7.59
CA THR A 65 1.14 -12.48 7.93
C THR A 65 0.39 -12.87 9.20
N ASP A 66 0.05 -14.15 9.34
CA ASP A 66 -0.61 -14.72 10.53
C ASP A 66 0.29 -14.66 11.78
N GLU A 67 1.62 -14.59 11.61
CA GLU A 67 2.57 -14.32 12.69
C GLU A 67 2.66 -12.81 13.02
N ILE A 68 2.70 -11.95 11.99
CA ILE A 68 2.89 -10.50 12.17
C ILE A 68 1.70 -9.83 12.85
N ILE A 69 0.47 -10.15 12.43
CA ILE A 69 -0.73 -9.45 12.90
C ILE A 69 -0.85 -9.55 14.43
N PRO A 70 -0.84 -10.74 15.05
CA PRO A 70 -0.95 -10.86 16.51
C PRO A 70 0.23 -10.23 17.27
N ALA A 71 1.43 -10.22 16.68
CA ALA A 71 2.62 -9.66 17.32
C ALA A 71 2.57 -8.13 17.43
N LEU A 72 1.85 -7.47 16.52
CA LEU A 72 1.83 -6.01 16.38
C LEU A 72 0.45 -5.39 16.58
N GLU A 73 -0.64 -6.16 16.65
CA GLU A 73 -2.01 -5.64 16.79
C GLU A 73 -2.24 -4.81 18.07
N GLU A 74 -1.53 -5.10 19.15
CA GLU A 74 -1.62 -4.31 20.39
C GLU A 74 -1.00 -2.91 20.22
N GLN A 75 0.09 -2.81 19.44
CA GLN A 75 0.79 -1.55 19.17
C GLN A 75 0.18 -0.79 17.99
N PHE A 76 -0.38 -1.52 17.03
CA PHE A 76 -0.94 -1.02 15.78
C PHE A 76 -2.34 -1.64 15.58
N PRO A 77 -3.40 -1.09 16.19
CA PRO A 77 -4.74 -1.67 16.15
C PRO A 77 -5.31 -1.78 14.71
N ASP A 78 -4.89 -0.88 13.82
CA ASP A 78 -5.34 -0.83 12.43
C ASP A 78 -4.47 -1.67 11.47
N ILE A 79 -3.59 -2.52 12.01
CA ILE A 79 -2.66 -3.36 11.22
C ILE A 79 -3.37 -4.21 10.15
N ASN A 80 -4.59 -4.66 10.42
CA ASN A 80 -5.40 -5.45 9.48
C ASN A 80 -5.85 -4.65 8.25
N GLU A 81 -5.97 -3.32 8.36
CA GLU A 81 -6.33 -2.42 7.26
C GLU A 81 -5.10 -2.03 6.44
N GLN A 82 -3.92 -2.01 7.07
CA GLN A 82 -2.65 -1.60 6.46
C GLN A 82 -1.90 -2.75 5.77
N ILE A 83 -1.95 -3.96 6.31
CA ILE A 83 -1.36 -5.15 5.69
C ILE A 83 -2.38 -5.66 4.67
N GLY A 84 -2.26 -5.18 3.42
CA GLY A 84 -3.16 -5.47 2.31
C GLY A 84 -3.33 -6.97 2.05
N ARG A 85 -4.25 -7.61 2.78
CA ARG A 85 -4.71 -8.97 2.55
C ARG A 85 -5.59 -8.94 1.30
N ASN A 86 -5.15 -9.61 0.23
CA ASN A 86 -5.99 -9.83 -0.93
C ASN A 86 -7.28 -10.53 -0.46
N SER A 87 -8.41 -9.85 -0.62
CA SER A 87 -9.76 -10.34 -0.30
C SER A 87 -10.22 -11.55 -1.14
N LEU A 88 -9.29 -12.28 -1.78
CA LEU A 88 -9.54 -13.43 -2.66
C LEU A 88 -9.51 -14.79 -1.91
N THR A 89 -9.30 -14.79 -0.60
CA THR A 89 -9.44 -15.97 0.27
C THR A 89 -10.60 -15.82 1.26
N LYS A 90 -11.80 -15.61 0.71
CA LYS A 90 -13.07 -15.99 1.35
C LYS A 90 -13.82 -16.94 0.45
#